data_AF-A0A352NKF2-F1
#
_entry.id   AF-A0A352NKF2-F1
#
_cell.length_a   1.000
_cell.length_b   1.000
_cell.length_c   1.000
_cell.angle_alpha   90.00
_cell.angle_beta   90.00
_cell.angle_gamma   90.00
#
_symmetry.space_group_name_H-M   'P 1'
#
loop_
_entity.id
_entity.type
_entity.pdbx_description
1 polymer ?
#
loop_
_entity_poly.entity_id
_entity_poly.type
_entity_poly.pdbx_seq_one_letter_code
_entity_poly.pdbx_strand_id
1 'polypeptide(L)' 'AHDTFWDFVVNTPETAHMVMWVMSDRAIPRSFRMMEGFGVNTFRFVNAQGQARFVKFHWKPL' A
#
# COMPACT_ATOMS: atom_id res chain seq x y z
N ALA A 1 20.45 -0.77 0.49
CA ALA A 1 20.52 -0.86 1.96
C ALA A 1 21.58 0.13 2.44
N HIS A 2 21.16 1.22 3.07
CA HIS A 2 22.04 2.31 3.49
C HIS A 2 21.51 2.94 4.78
N ASP A 3 22.39 3.59 5.54
CA ASP A 3 22.15 3.98 6.94
C ASP A 3 20.99 4.96 7.11
N THR A 4 20.94 5.99 6.28
CA THR A 4 19.89 7.04 6.38
C THR A 4 18.47 6.51 6.25
N PHE A 5 18.25 5.40 5.55
CA PHE A 5 16.94 4.77 5.48
C PHE A 5 16.58 4.11 6.81
N TRP A 6 17.50 3.34 7.39
CA TRP A 6 17.26 2.62 8.63
C TRP A 6 17.21 3.54 9.85
N ASP A 7 17.97 4.65 9.84
CA ASP A 7 17.84 5.72 10.83
C ASP A 7 16.41 6.28 10.84
N PHE A 8 15.82 6.54 9.67
CA PHE A 8 14.44 7.03 9.59
C PHE A 8 13.43 5.99 10.06
N VAL A 9 13.58 4.72 9.64
CA VAL A 9 12.67 3.63 10.00
C VAL A 9 12.63 3.41 11.52
N VAL A 10 13.79 3.40 12.18
CA VAL A 10 13.86 3.19 13.64
C VAL A 10 13.30 4.40 14.41
N ASN A 11 13.47 5.62 13.89
CA ASN A 11 12.99 6.84 14.54
C ASN A 11 11.54 7.23 14.19
N THR A 12 10.92 6.58 13.21
CA THR A 12 9.54 6.86 12.77
C THR A 12 8.71 5.58 12.80
N PRO A 13 8.13 5.21 13.96
CA PRO A 13 7.47 3.91 14.15
C PRO A 13 6.25 3.70 13.23
N GLU A 14 5.64 4.75 12.72
CA GLU A 14 4.55 4.68 11.73
C GLU A 14 4.98 3.96 10.43
N THR A 15 6.28 3.91 10.14
CA THR A 15 6.85 3.18 8.99
C THR A 15 6.87 1.67 9.18
N ALA A 16 6.74 1.17 10.41
CA ALA A 16 6.96 -0.23 10.75
C ALA A 16 6.10 -1.18 9.89
N HIS A 17 4.84 -0.85 9.64
CA HIS A 17 3.99 -1.68 8.78
C HIS A 17 4.51 -1.70 7.33
N MET A 18 4.86 -0.55 6.75
CA MET A 18 5.30 -0.48 5.36
C MET A 18 6.67 -1.13 5.15
N VAL A 19 7.58 -1.03 6.12
CA VAL A 19 8.91 -1.65 5.99
C VAL A 19 8.79 -3.17 5.90
N MET A 20 7.83 -3.79 6.59
CA MET A 20 7.58 -5.24 6.48
C MET A 20 7.12 -5.64 5.07
N TRP A 21 6.33 -4.80 4.39
CA TRP A 21 5.97 -5.04 2.99
C TRP A 21 7.17 -4.90 2.06
N VAL A 22 7.98 -3.86 2.26
CA VAL A 22 9.19 -3.58 1.44
C VAL A 22 10.24 -4.68 1.59
N MET A 23 10.36 -5.29 2.77
CA MET A 23 11.33 -6.37 3.02
C MET A 23 10.80 -7.77 2.65
N SER A 24 9.56 -7.89 2.19
CA SER A 24 8.98 -9.15 1.70
C SER A 24 9.18 -9.32 0.19
N ASP A 25 8.86 -10.50 -0.34
CA ASP A 25 8.89 -10.79 -1.79
C ASP A 25 8.00 -9.86 -2.62
N ARG A 26 7.07 -9.12 -1.99
CA ARG A 26 6.25 -8.13 -2.68
C ARG A 26 7.03 -6.96 -3.28
N ALA A 27 8.22 -6.66 -2.76
CA ALA A 27 9.08 -5.60 -3.31
C ALA A 27 9.97 -6.06 -4.47
N ILE A 28 10.02 -7.37 -4.75
CA ILE A 28 10.79 -7.97 -5.85
C ILE A 28 9.85 -8.76 -6.78
N PRO A 29 8.81 -8.14 -7.34
CA PRO A 29 7.84 -8.84 -8.18
C PRO A 29 8.51 -9.41 -9.42
N ARG A 30 8.17 -10.64 -9.78
CA ARG A 30 8.68 -11.29 -11.00
C ARG A 30 8.35 -10.49 -12.28
N SER A 31 7.18 -9.86 -12.30
CA SER A 31 6.66 -9.02 -13.38
C SER A 31 5.56 -8.12 -12.84
N PHE A 32 5.41 -6.90 -13.40
CA PHE A 32 4.28 -6.03 -13.10
C PHE A 32 2.92 -6.65 -13.43
N ARG A 33 2.87 -7.66 -14.29
CA ARG A 33 1.64 -8.41 -14.60
C ARG A 33 1.16 -9.33 -13.47
N MET A 34 2.03 -9.60 -12.49
CA MET A 34 1.81 -10.58 -11.42
C MET A 34 1.75 -9.92 -10.03
N MET A 35 1.71 -8.58 -9.95
CA MET A 35 1.61 -7.86 -8.69
C MET A 35 0.17 -7.41 -8.41
N GLU A 36 -0.19 -7.34 -7.14
CA GLU A 36 -1.42 -6.69 -6.71
C GLU A 36 -1.26 -5.16 -6.73
N GLY A 37 -2.36 -4.44 -6.95
CA GLY A 37 -2.43 -2.99 -6.79
C GLY A 37 -3.42 -2.59 -5.71
N PHE A 38 -3.10 -1.54 -4.95
CA PHE A 38 -3.94 -1.04 -3.86
C PHE A 38 -4.08 0.48 -3.93
N GLY A 39 -5.28 0.99 -3.66
CA GLY A 39 -5.50 2.45 -3.56
C GLY A 39 -4.91 3.10 -2.30
N VAL A 40 -4.51 2.28 -1.32
CA VAL A 40 -3.94 2.64 -0.01
C VAL A 40 -4.89 3.47 0.87
N ASN A 41 -5.30 4.65 0.42
CA ASN A 41 -6.18 5.56 1.13
C ASN A 41 -7.64 5.07 1.14
N THR A 42 -8.42 5.63 2.07
CA THR A 42 -9.87 5.41 2.14
C THR A 42 -10.57 6.45 1.27
N PHE A 43 -11.38 6.00 0.32
CA PHE A 43 -12.14 6.86 -0.58
C PHE A 43 -13.64 6.77 -0.26
N ARG A 44 -14.45 7.58 -0.93
CA ARG A 44 -15.92 7.52 -0.86
C ARG A 44 -16.51 7.26 -2.23
N PHE A 45 -17.44 6.32 -2.31
CA PHE A 45 -18.45 6.30 -3.36
C PHE A 45 -19.68 7.06 -2.90
N VAL A 46 -20.23 7.88 -3.79
CA VAL A 46 -21.43 8.67 -3.55
C VAL A 46 -22.47 8.24 -4.58
N ASN A 47 -23.63 7.77 -4.12
CA ASN A 47 -24.72 7.35 -5.01
C ASN A 47 -25.53 8.56 -5.52
N ALA A 48 -26.50 8.31 -6.40
CA ALA A 48 -27.37 9.35 -6.96
C ALA A 48 -28.22 10.10 -5.90
N GLN A 49 -28.42 9.50 -4.72
CA GLN A 49 -29.11 10.10 -3.58
C GLN A 49 -28.17 10.88 -2.64
N GLY A 50 -26.88 11.03 -3.01
CA GLY A 50 -25.88 11.72 -2.20
C GLY A 50 -25.35 10.93 -1.00
N GLN A 51 -25.75 9.67 -0.83
CA GLN A 51 -25.29 8.83 0.28
C GLN A 51 -23.90 8.28 0.00
N ALA A 52 -23.03 8.33 1.01
CA ALA A 52 -21.64 7.93 0.88
C ALA A 52 -21.30 6.61 1.56
N ARG A 53 -20.41 5.85 0.93
CA ARG A 53 -19.80 4.65 1.51
C ARG A 53 -18.28 4.71 1.37
N PHE A 54 -17.57 4.40 2.45
CA PHE A 54 -16.12 4.26 2.41
C PHE A 54 -15.71 3.03 1.62
N VAL A 55 -14.70 3.17 0.76
CA VAL A 55 -14.20 2.09 -0.10
C VAL A 55 -12.68 2.06 -0.15
N LYS A 56 -12.13 0.87 -0.43
CA LYS A 56 -10.72 0.62 -0.76
C LYS A 56 -10.67 -0.02 -2.15
N PHE A 57 -9.78 0.48 -3.01
CA PHE A 57 -9.60 -0.06 -4.35
C PHE A 57 -8.52 -1.15 -4.38
N HIS A 58 -8.80 -2.23 -5.11
CA HIS A 58 -7.92 -3.37 -5.28
C HIS A 58 -7.84 -3.77 -6.75
N TRP A 59 -6.62 -4.02 -7.23
CA TRP A 59 -6.33 -4.63 -8.51
C TRP A 59 -5.71 -6.00 -8.26
N LYS A 60 -6.34 -7.04 -8.79
CA LYS A 60 -5.84 -8.41 -8.73
C LYS A 60 -5.27 -8.78 -10.09
N PRO A 61 -4.05 -9.35 -10.15
CA PRO A 61 -3.55 -9.90 -11.40
C PRO A 61 -4.48 -11.03 -11.87
N LEU A 62 -4.60 -11.19 -13.20
CA LEU A 62 -5.44 -12.21 -13.85
C LEU A 62 -4.96 -13.63 -13.56
#